data_AF-A0A497C4W2-F1
#
_entry.id   AF-A0A497C4W2-F1
#
_cell.length_a   1.000
_cell.length_b   1.000
_cell.length_c   1.000
_cell.angle_alpha   90.00
_cell.angle_beta   90.00
_cell.angle_gamma   90.00
#
_symmetry.space_group_name_H-M   'P 1'
#
loop_
_entity.id
_entity.type
_entity.pdbx_description
1 polymer ?
#
loop_
_entity_poly.entity_id
_entity_poly.type
_entity_poly.pdbx_seq_one_letter_code
_entity_poly.pdbx_strand_id
1 'polypeptide(L)'
;MPLWRQPLDKDRILISRGIVHIIDDRCKGCGFCIEFCPQGALELSSRTNAKGYHPPQVISDGKCVNCGLCALLCPDFAIYIEDGGKQNPDHIRPIQRDEVRNGSR
;
A
#
# COMPACT_ATOMS: atom_id res chain seq x y z
N MET A 1 -5.00 -12.09 18.54
CA MET A 1 -4.26 -12.61 19.72
C MET A 1 -3.49 -11.45 20.36
N PRO A 2 -3.73 -11.11 21.63
CA PRO A 2 -2.91 -10.15 22.34
C PRO A 2 -1.53 -10.75 22.59
N LEU A 3 -0.46 -9.99 22.31
CA LEU A 3 0.88 -10.39 22.71
C LEU A 3 0.98 -10.31 24.25
N TRP A 4 1.42 -11.38 24.91
CA TRP A 4 1.55 -11.42 26.38
C TRP A 4 2.63 -10.47 26.93
N ARG A 5 3.51 -9.97 26.06
CA ARG A 5 4.56 -9.02 26.39
C ARG A 5 4.60 -7.92 25.34
N GLN A 6 4.58 -6.68 25.81
CA GLN A 6 4.85 -5.54 24.97
C GLN A 6 6.38 -5.38 24.81
N PRO A 7 6.90 -5.18 23.59
CA PRO A 7 8.29 -4.80 23.38
C PRO A 7 8.63 -3.52 24.16
N LEU A 8 9.79 -3.49 24.82
CA LEU A 8 10.21 -2.35 25.67
C LEU A 8 10.40 -1.05 24.88
N ASP A 9 10.59 -1.16 23.57
CA ASP A 9 10.87 -0.10 22.63
C ASP A 9 9.69 0.21 21.70
N LYS A 10 8.48 -0.27 22.02
CA LYS A 10 7.27 -0.07 21.18
C LYS A 10 7.11 1.38 20.72
N ASP A 11 7.33 2.34 21.61
CA ASP A 11 7.14 3.77 21.35
C ASP A 11 8.15 4.34 20.34
N ARG A 12 9.26 3.64 20.10
CA ARG A 12 10.32 4.03 19.17
C ARG A 12 10.18 3.35 17.80
N ILE A 13 9.27 2.39 17.64
CA ILE A 13 9.08 1.66 16.39
C ILE A 13 8.37 2.56 15.39
N LEU A 14 9.00 2.76 14.23
CA LEU A 14 8.43 3.46 13.10
C LEU A 14 8.26 2.47 11.93
N ILE A 15 7.06 2.44 11.37
CA ILE A 15 6.70 1.57 10.25
C ILE A 15 6.77 2.39 8.96
N SER A 16 7.50 1.89 7.96
CA SER A 16 7.53 2.46 6.62
C SER A 16 6.13 2.44 6.02
N ARG A 17 5.77 3.51 5.31
CA ARG A 17 4.49 3.68 4.64
C ARG A 17 4.71 3.87 3.15
N GLY A 18 3.69 3.61 2.35
CA GLY A 18 3.81 3.74 0.89
C GLY A 18 2.53 4.26 0.24
N ILE A 19 2.71 4.96 -0.86
CA ILE A 19 1.62 5.35 -1.75
C ILE A 19 1.59 4.36 -2.91
N VAL A 20 0.47 3.67 -3.08
CA VAL A 20 0.31 2.66 -4.13
C VAL A 20 -0.23 3.33 -5.39
N HIS A 21 0.43 3.10 -6.52
CA HIS A 21 0.02 3.61 -7.82
C HIS A 21 -0.30 2.46 -8.75
N ILE A 22 -1.41 2.57 -9.47
CA ILE A 22 -1.92 1.56 -10.37
C ILE A 22 -1.93 2.13 -11.78
N ILE A 23 -1.32 1.42 -12.71
CA ILE A 23 -1.29 1.74 -14.14
C ILE A 23 -2.45 0.97 -14.78
N ASP A 24 -3.63 1.60 -14.82
CA ASP A 24 -4.87 0.96 -15.26
C ASP A 24 -4.73 0.32 -16.64
N ASP A 25 -3.98 0.92 -17.57
CA ASP A 25 -3.74 0.39 -18.92
C ASP A 25 -2.98 -0.94 -18.96
N ARG A 26 -2.21 -1.26 -17.91
CA ARG A 26 -1.48 -2.53 -17.81
C ARG A 26 -2.26 -3.59 -17.06
N CYS A 27 -3.17 -3.18 -16.17
CA CYS A 27 -3.89 -4.09 -15.29
C CYS A 27 -4.83 -5.04 -16.05
N LYS A 28 -4.75 -6.34 -15.71
CA LYS A 28 -5.63 -7.40 -16.22
C LYS A 28 -6.62 -7.96 -15.19
N GLY A 29 -6.77 -7.28 -14.04
CA GLY A 29 -7.76 -7.66 -13.03
C GLY A 29 -7.53 -9.01 -12.34
N CYS A 30 -6.30 -9.54 -12.29
CA CYS A 30 -6.01 -10.88 -11.75
C CYS A 30 -6.15 -11.01 -10.23
N GLY A 31 -6.19 -9.88 -9.49
CA GLY A 31 -6.46 -9.88 -8.05
C GLY A 31 -5.29 -10.28 -7.12
N PHE A 32 -4.13 -10.72 -7.63
CA PHE A 32 -3.01 -11.14 -6.76
C PHE A 32 -2.54 -10.05 -5.79
N CYS A 33 -2.51 -8.80 -6.23
CA CYS A 33 -2.15 -7.68 -5.37
C CYS A 33 -3.11 -7.48 -4.19
N ILE A 34 -4.37 -7.90 -4.32
CA ILE A 34 -5.40 -7.83 -3.28
C ILE A 34 -5.22 -9.01 -2.32
N GLU A 35 -5.22 -10.23 -2.88
CA GLU A 35 -5.14 -11.48 -2.11
C GLU A 35 -3.90 -11.55 -1.22
N PHE A 36 -2.75 -11.15 -1.76
CA PHE A 36 -1.48 -11.28 -1.06
C PHE A 36 -1.08 -10.00 -0.30
N CYS A 37 -1.92 -8.97 -0.23
CA CYS A 37 -1.59 -7.80 0.57
C CYS A 37 -1.69 -8.12 2.06
N PRO A 38 -0.59 -8.15 2.83
CA PRO A 38 -0.64 -8.52 4.25
C PRO A 38 -1.40 -7.49 5.11
N GLN A 39 -1.62 -6.29 4.58
CA GLN A 39 -2.33 -5.21 5.25
C GLN A 39 -3.78 -5.05 4.76
N GLY A 40 -4.20 -5.82 3.75
CA GLY A 40 -5.51 -5.64 3.11
C GLY A 40 -5.72 -4.19 2.64
N ALA A 41 -4.70 -3.59 2.04
CA ALA A 41 -4.72 -2.17 1.66
C ALA A 41 -5.41 -1.92 0.31
N LEU A 42 -5.73 -2.99 -0.44
CA LEU A 42 -6.29 -2.94 -1.78
C LEU A 42 -7.60 -3.74 -1.84
N GLU A 43 -8.54 -3.27 -2.66
CA GLU A 43 -9.76 -3.99 -3.02
C GLU A 43 -10.02 -3.88 -4.52
N LEU A 44 -10.93 -4.69 -5.04
CA LEU A 44 -11.35 -4.59 -6.44
C LEU A 44 -12.21 -3.33 -6.60
N SER A 45 -11.88 -2.48 -7.57
CA SER A 45 -12.68 -1.28 -7.81
C SER A 45 -13.96 -1.58 -8.58
N SER A 46 -14.96 -0.71 -8.43
CA SER A 46 -16.18 -0.75 -9.24
C SER A 46 -15.97 -0.20 -10.66
N ARG A 47 -14.90 0.57 -10.90
CA ARG A 47 -14.54 1.09 -12.23
C ARG A 47 -13.96 0.00 -13.13
N THR A 48 -14.12 0.18 -14.43
CA THR A 48 -13.44 -0.61 -15.45
C THR A 48 -12.38 0.23 -16.16
N ASN A 49 -11.28 -0.40 -16.57
CA ASN A 49 -10.31 0.22 -17.47
C ASN A 49 -10.74 0.06 -18.94
N ALA A 50 -9.97 0.61 -19.88
CA ALA A 50 -10.24 0.52 -21.32
C ALA A 50 -10.29 -0.92 -21.88
N LYS A 51 -9.79 -1.91 -21.13
CA LYS A 51 -9.79 -3.34 -21.47
C LYS A 51 -10.97 -4.10 -20.85
N GLY A 52 -11.82 -3.43 -20.06
CA GLY A 52 -12.97 -4.03 -19.39
C GLY A 52 -12.63 -4.77 -18.08
N TYR A 53 -11.39 -4.71 -17.61
CA TYR A 53 -11.03 -5.27 -16.30
C TYR A 53 -11.36 -4.28 -15.19
N HIS A 54 -11.61 -4.79 -13.99
CA HIS A 54 -11.70 -4.01 -12.76
C HIS A 54 -10.32 -3.91 -12.10
N PRO A 55 -9.60 -2.78 -12.20
CA PRO A 55 -8.32 -2.63 -11.53
C PRO A 55 -8.53 -2.56 -10.01
N PRO A 56 -7.49 -2.79 -9.19
CA PRO A 56 -7.61 -2.54 -7.77
C PRO A 56 -7.82 -1.05 -7.46
N GLN A 57 -8.20 -0.74 -6.22
CA GLN A 57 -8.17 0.59 -5.61
C GLN A 57 -7.68 0.50 -4.17
N VAL A 58 -7.12 1.60 -3.67
CA VAL A 58 -6.64 1.71 -2.28
C VAL A 58 -7.83 1.95 -1.36
N ILE A 59 -7.97 1.14 -0.31
CA ILE A 59 -9.09 1.25 0.65
C ILE A 59 -8.90 2.44 1.59
N SER A 60 -7.67 2.66 2.05
CA SER A 60 -7.35 3.71 3.02
C SER A 60 -5.88 4.08 2.92
N ASP A 61 -5.65 5.37 2.73
CA ASP A 61 -4.31 5.94 2.76
C ASP A 61 -3.67 5.72 4.14
N GLY A 62 -2.43 5.24 4.15
CA GLY A 62 -1.66 4.94 5.37
C GLY A 62 -1.62 3.47 5.80
N LYS A 63 -2.48 2.59 5.26
CA LYS A 63 -2.41 1.14 5.55
C LYS A 63 -1.22 0.45 4.90
N CYS A 64 -0.80 0.89 3.71
CA CYS A 64 0.34 0.30 3.01
C CYS A 64 1.62 0.47 3.84
N VAL A 65 2.35 -0.64 4.05
CA VAL A 65 3.61 -0.66 4.81
C VAL A 65 4.86 -0.70 3.91
N ASN A 66 4.71 -0.30 2.64
CA ASN A 66 5.78 -0.30 1.63
C ASN A 66 6.55 -1.64 1.51
N CYS A 67 5.85 -2.77 1.56
CA CYS A 67 6.47 -4.09 1.52
C CYS A 67 6.88 -4.57 0.10
N GLY A 68 6.39 -3.91 -0.96
CA GLY A 68 6.72 -4.27 -2.35
C GLY A 68 5.98 -5.47 -2.92
N LEU A 69 5.27 -6.26 -2.11
CA LEU A 69 4.73 -7.56 -2.55
C LEU A 69 3.73 -7.46 -3.71
N CYS A 70 2.86 -6.46 -3.71
CA CYS A 70 1.91 -6.25 -4.80
C CYS A 70 2.61 -5.92 -6.14
N ALA A 71 3.71 -5.16 -6.11
CA ALA A 71 4.53 -4.86 -7.29
C ALA A 71 5.28 -6.09 -7.78
N LEU A 72 5.84 -6.88 -6.87
CA LEU A 72 6.56 -8.11 -7.19
C LEU A 72 5.65 -9.18 -7.81
N LEU A 73 4.43 -9.33 -7.28
CA LEU A 73 3.48 -10.36 -7.74
C LEU A 73 2.68 -9.97 -8.98
N CYS A 74 2.73 -8.71 -9.41
CA CYS A 74 1.97 -8.28 -10.57
C CYS A 74 2.65 -8.77 -11.86
N PRO A 75 2.04 -9.71 -12.61
CA PRO A 75 2.66 -10.25 -13.82
C PRO A 75 2.78 -9.23 -14.96
N ASP A 76 1.99 -8.15 -14.91
CA ASP A 76 1.94 -7.10 -15.92
C ASP A 76 2.65 -5.81 -15.50
N PHE A 77 3.32 -5.80 -14.35
CA PHE A 77 3.96 -4.61 -13.76
C PHE A 77 3.04 -3.38 -13.77
N ALA A 78 1.77 -3.61 -13.41
CA ALA A 78 0.70 -2.62 -13.41
C ALA A 78 0.59 -1.85 -12.09
N ILE A 79 1.51 -2.06 -11.16
CA ILE A 79 1.48 -1.46 -9.83
C ILE A 79 2.90 -1.16 -9.36
N TYR A 80 3.09 0.02 -8.77
CA TYR A 80 4.33 0.43 -8.12
C TYR A 80 4.01 1.22 -6.85
N ILE A 81 5.02 1.40 -5.99
CA ILE A 81 4.87 2.04 -4.70
C ILE A 81 5.88 3.18 -4.60
N GLU A 82 5.43 4.34 -4.18
CA GLU A 82 6.30 5.45 -3.77
C GLU A 82 6.45 5.43 -2.25
N ASP A 83 7.64 5.78 -1.75
CA ASP A 83 7.91 5.83 -0.31
C ASP A 83 7.09 6.96 0.33
N GLY A 84 6.26 6.63 1.31
CA GLY A 84 5.42 7.56 2.06
C GLY A 84 6.02 7.98 3.41
N GLY A 85 7.30 7.66 3.65
CA GLY A 85 7.98 7.94 4.92
C GLY A 85 7.66 6.91 6.00
N LYS A 86 8.00 7.22 7.26
CA LYS A 86 7.78 6.33 8.40
C LYS A 86 6.80 6.95 9.41
N GLN A 87 5.88 6.14 9.93
CA GLN A 87 4.87 6.57 10.90
C GLN A 87 4.80 5.62 12.10
N ASN A 88 4.42 6.14 13.27
CA ASN A 88 4.17 5.32 14.45
C ASN A 88 2.92 4.42 14.21
N PRO A 89 2.96 3.11 14.54
CA PRO A 89 1.83 2.20 14.37
C PRO A 89 0.55 2.62 15.08
N ASP A 90 0.65 3.26 16.24
CA ASP A 90 -0.50 3.68 17.06
C ASP A 90 -1.14 4.99 16.55
N HIS A 91 -0.45 5.74 15.68
CA HIS A 91 -0.87 7.06 15.18
C HIS A 91 -0.70 7.17 13.66
N ILE A 92 -1.49 6.42 12.90
CA ILE A 92 -1.46 6.42 11.43
C ILE A 92 -2.19 7.66 10.89
N ARG A 93 -1.52 8.41 10.01
CA ARG A 93 -2.09 9.57 9.32
C ARG A 93 -2.20 9.29 7.82
N PRO A 94 -3.24 9.79 7.13
CA PRO A 94 -3.30 9.76 5.68
C PRO A 94 -2.05 10.39 5.07
N ILE A 95 -1.49 9.76 4.03
CA ILE A 95 -0.27 10.24 3.37
C ILE A 95 -0.69 11.23 2.30
N GLN A 96 -0.42 12.53 2.50
CA GLN A 96 -0.68 13.54 1.47
C GLN A 96 0.49 13.58 0.48
N ARG A 97 0.21 13.48 -0.82
CA ARG A 97 1.23 13.43 -1.90
C ARG A 97 2.22 14.60 -1.85
N ASP A 98 1.78 15.77 -1.37
CA ASP A 98 2.59 16.99 -1.32
C ASP A 98 3.74 16.91 -0.29
N GLU A 99 3.62 16.06 0.73
CA GLU A 99 4.61 15.89 1.80
C GLU A 99 5.76 14.95 1.40
N VAL A 100 5.51 14.01 0.48
CA VAL A 100 6.49 12.99 0.06
C VAL A 100 7.67 13.58 -0.72
N ARG A 101 7.41 14.63 -1.51
CA ARG A 101 8.42 15.25 -2.39
C ARG A 101 9.53 15.99 -1.62
N ASN A 102 9.31 16.30 -0.34
CA ASN A 102 10.24 17.05 0.50
C ASN A 102 11.05 16.18 1.49
N GLY A 103 10.86 14.85 1.50
CA GLY A 103 11.49 13.93 2.46
C GLY A 103 12.74 13.22 1.98
N SER A 104 13.23 13.49 0.76
CA SER A 104 14.42 12.84 0.19
C SER A 104 15.71 13.65 0.48
N ARG A 105 16.10 13.74 1.76
CA ARG A 105 17.47 14.02 2.19
C ARG A 105 17.82 13.16 3.39
#